data_AF-A0A9W4LR62-F1
#
_entry.id   AF-A0A9W4LR62-F1
#
_cell.length_a   1.000
_cell.length_b   1.000
_cell.length_c   1.000
_cell.angle_alpha   90.00
_cell.angle_beta   90.00
_cell.angle_gamma   90.00
#
_symmetry.space_group_name_H-M   'P 1'
#
loop_
_entity.id
_entity.type
_entity.pdbx_description
1 polymer ?
#
loop_
_entity_poly.entity_id
_entity_poly.type
_entity_poly.pdbx_seq_one_letter_code
_entity_poly.pdbx_strand_id
1 'polypeptide(L)'
;MSITSQTLGISDISGSADGDTLANLQGSNFIDGGLGADTLTYEGPRTRYLIVVDGAVAYVTDKVTGATDTIANVQKLAFSDHTVDLFATDQTEIVALYRTLLNRDPDPDGMAYWVGRSAAGATFAQIAQEIAGAAEHQARLAALTPAELVSDIYSTLLGREGDAGGVGFWASHVQGGVDFVAIAKAFVEGQEFKDGSDTLVDSAGWFIPDPWGPNPTYVYGDTPGDLSGSQVGGNQTLADAGANLVIFGDAGQSILDQARGGNDSISVNVEAASQNWLIGDARYIVGEGAGGEDSLVGLAGASTYSTTNHLIGDALVLADAAQGGNDHIEGGNGGLARNMMYGDAMTMRDQAVGGNDTILGGSFLSQNIVFGDAETMSGSSRGGNDTITMGDYSLATVHGDARVMSENAVGGNDTIALGSGFSGAPQVVYGDAQTLSDNAKGGDDTIIGGASGNKTRLYGDGETLEAGATGGNDRIVSGESDDEMWGDAADIAPGAVTGSDVFAFGPNGGSDKIYDFELSKDLIDVSALGITEMSQMSFTPYGTHGENVLIGFADGADVYVVGLPARLVSESSFIFAESV
;
A
#
# COMPACT_ATOMS: atom_id res chain seq x y z
N MET A 1 -6.04 -43.48 -1.29
CA MET A 1 -7.46 -43.69 -0.99
C MET A 1 -8.13 -42.43 -1.48
N SER A 2 -8.86 -42.48 -2.59
CA SER A 2 -9.45 -41.28 -3.20
C SER A 2 -10.57 -40.75 -2.31
N ILE A 3 -10.46 -39.49 -1.93
CA ILE A 3 -11.58 -38.71 -1.40
C ILE A 3 -11.71 -37.51 -2.34
N THR A 4 -12.83 -37.47 -3.03
CA THR A 4 -13.32 -36.37 -3.85
C THR A 4 -13.86 -35.28 -2.93
N SER A 5 -13.28 -34.07 -3.02
CA SER A 5 -13.82 -32.85 -2.41
C SER A 5 -15.04 -32.37 -3.21
N GLN A 6 -16.08 -31.93 -2.52
CA GLN A 6 -17.27 -31.30 -3.08
C GLN A 6 -17.20 -29.80 -2.74
N THR A 7 -17.06 -28.99 -3.78
CA THR A 7 -16.84 -27.55 -3.81
C THR A 7 -18.08 -26.75 -3.39
N LEU A 8 -17.92 -25.72 -2.57
CA LEU A 8 -18.70 -24.47 -2.66
C LEU A 8 -17.68 -23.43 -3.15
N GLY A 9 -17.48 -23.38 -4.47
CA GLY A 9 -16.31 -22.74 -5.08
C GLY A 9 -16.62 -21.34 -5.58
N ILE A 10 -15.91 -20.35 -5.04
CA ILE A 10 -15.20 -19.42 -5.92
C ILE A 10 -14.31 -20.28 -6.82
N SER A 11 -14.47 -20.15 -8.13
CA SER A 11 -13.71 -20.91 -9.12
C SER A 11 -12.99 -19.92 -10.02
N ASP A 12 -11.67 -19.98 -10.08
CA ASP A 12 -10.89 -19.19 -11.02
C ASP A 12 -11.00 -19.81 -12.41
N ILE A 13 -11.38 -19.00 -13.39
CA ILE A 13 -11.47 -19.39 -14.80
C ILE A 13 -10.45 -18.55 -15.56
N SER A 14 -9.31 -19.17 -15.89
CA SER A 14 -8.29 -18.57 -16.73
C SER A 14 -8.37 -19.14 -18.15
N GLY A 15 -8.44 -18.24 -19.13
CA GLY A 15 -8.24 -18.52 -20.55
C GLY A 15 -6.76 -18.72 -20.88
N SER A 16 -6.51 -19.19 -22.09
CA SER A 16 -5.20 -19.38 -22.68
C SER A 16 -4.76 -18.13 -23.44
N ALA A 17 -3.67 -18.23 -24.20
CA ALA A 17 -3.23 -17.16 -25.08
C ALA A 17 -3.92 -17.16 -26.47
N ASP A 18 -4.90 -18.04 -26.68
CA ASP A 18 -5.73 -18.15 -27.88
C ASP A 18 -7.14 -17.64 -27.59
N GLY A 19 -7.90 -17.24 -28.63
CA GLY A 19 -9.28 -16.79 -28.46
C GLY A 19 -10.21 -17.89 -27.95
N ASP A 20 -10.57 -17.81 -26.68
CA ASP A 20 -11.28 -18.83 -25.93
C ASP A 20 -12.78 -18.59 -25.82
N THR A 21 -13.50 -19.68 -25.58
CA THR A 21 -14.92 -19.61 -25.18
C THR A 21 -15.05 -20.21 -23.79
N LEU A 22 -15.12 -19.33 -22.80
CA LEU A 22 -15.19 -19.67 -21.39
C LEU A 22 -16.64 -19.84 -20.96
N ALA A 23 -16.91 -20.77 -20.04
CA ALA A 23 -18.25 -21.02 -19.52
C ALA A 23 -18.32 -20.56 -18.07
N ASN A 24 -19.30 -19.71 -17.76
CA ASN A 24 -19.53 -19.29 -16.38
C ASN A 24 -19.92 -20.49 -15.48
N LEU A 25 -19.35 -20.55 -14.28
CA LEU A 25 -19.61 -21.58 -13.27
C LEU A 25 -20.65 -21.08 -12.24
N GLN A 26 -21.18 -22.00 -11.43
CA GLN A 26 -22.14 -21.61 -10.38
C GLN A 26 -21.42 -20.94 -9.22
N GLY A 27 -21.82 -19.71 -8.86
CA GLY A 27 -21.22 -18.95 -7.77
C GLY A 27 -20.81 -17.56 -8.25
N SER A 28 -20.09 -16.83 -7.41
CA SER A 28 -19.30 -15.66 -7.82
C SER A 28 -17.94 -16.16 -8.27
N ASN A 29 -17.46 -15.74 -9.44
CA ASN A 29 -16.22 -16.25 -10.02
C ASN A 29 -15.28 -15.11 -10.42
N PHE A 30 -13.99 -15.39 -10.39
CA PHE A 30 -12.97 -14.56 -11.02
C PHE A 30 -12.61 -15.14 -12.38
N ILE A 31 -12.71 -14.32 -13.43
CA ILE A 31 -12.62 -14.78 -14.81
C ILE A 31 -11.63 -13.91 -15.57
N ASP A 32 -10.55 -14.52 -16.02
CA ASP A 32 -9.54 -13.91 -16.88
C ASP A 32 -9.57 -14.57 -18.25
N GLY A 33 -9.80 -13.78 -19.30
CA GLY A 33 -9.80 -14.25 -20.69
C GLY A 33 -8.42 -14.68 -21.21
N GLY A 34 -7.33 -14.21 -20.60
CA GLY A 34 -5.99 -14.39 -21.15
C GLY A 34 -5.71 -13.48 -22.35
N LEU A 35 -4.83 -13.91 -23.26
CA LEU A 35 -4.57 -13.16 -24.51
C LEU A 35 -5.51 -13.66 -25.60
N GLY A 36 -5.86 -12.79 -26.53
CA GLY A 36 -6.69 -13.16 -27.68
C GLY A 36 -8.09 -12.54 -27.63
N ALA A 37 -9.04 -13.20 -28.30
CA ALA A 37 -10.40 -12.70 -28.46
C ALA A 37 -11.38 -13.66 -27.80
N ASP A 38 -11.59 -13.42 -26.51
CA ASP A 38 -12.23 -14.31 -25.56
C ASP A 38 -13.70 -13.98 -25.36
N THR A 39 -14.49 -15.04 -25.23
CA THR A 39 -15.93 -14.97 -25.06
C THR A 39 -16.37 -15.74 -23.83
N LEU A 40 -16.90 -15.06 -22.83
CA LEU A 40 -17.51 -15.71 -21.66
C LEU A 40 -19.00 -15.94 -21.89
N THR A 41 -19.46 -17.17 -21.63
CA THR A 41 -20.84 -17.61 -21.87
C THR A 41 -21.67 -17.69 -20.58
N TYR A 42 -22.90 -17.18 -20.62
CA TYR A 42 -23.88 -17.20 -19.54
C TYR A 42 -25.15 -17.96 -19.96
N GLU A 43 -25.65 -18.84 -19.08
CA GLU A 43 -26.81 -19.69 -19.38
C GLU A 43 -28.15 -18.94 -19.46
N GLY A 44 -28.27 -17.77 -18.81
CA GLY A 44 -29.51 -16.96 -18.79
C GLY A 44 -29.60 -15.92 -19.91
N PRO A 45 -30.75 -15.25 -20.08
CA PRO A 45 -30.86 -14.13 -21.02
C PRO A 45 -30.17 -12.88 -20.47
N ARG A 46 -29.64 -11.98 -21.32
CA ARG A 46 -28.91 -10.76 -20.90
C ARG A 46 -29.64 -9.92 -19.85
N THR A 47 -30.97 -9.87 -19.93
CA THR A 47 -31.82 -9.10 -19.00
C THR A 47 -31.80 -9.62 -17.56
N ARG A 48 -31.36 -10.86 -17.33
CA ARG A 48 -31.15 -11.45 -16.01
C ARG A 48 -29.92 -10.88 -15.29
N TYR A 49 -28.94 -10.38 -16.03
CA TYR A 49 -27.65 -9.97 -15.49
C TYR A 49 -27.54 -8.44 -15.43
N LEU A 50 -27.03 -7.92 -14.33
CA LEU A 50 -26.56 -6.54 -14.22
C LEU A 50 -25.08 -6.53 -14.61
N ILE A 51 -24.68 -5.61 -15.49
CA ILE A 51 -23.29 -5.48 -15.93
C ILE A 51 -22.85 -4.08 -15.56
N VAL A 52 -21.79 -3.98 -14.78
CA VAL A 52 -21.12 -2.73 -14.43
C VAL A 52 -19.68 -2.85 -14.91
N VAL A 53 -19.26 -1.94 -15.78
CA VAL A 53 -17.87 -1.89 -16.25
C VAL A 53 -17.20 -0.73 -15.55
N ASP A 54 -16.05 -1.00 -14.95
CA ASP A 54 -15.21 -0.02 -14.28
C ASP A 54 -13.76 -0.18 -14.75
N GLY A 55 -13.29 0.76 -15.56
CA GLY A 55 -11.98 0.66 -16.22
C GLY A 55 -11.85 -0.57 -17.13
N ALA A 56 -10.89 -1.44 -16.82
CA ALA A 56 -10.57 -2.68 -17.53
C ALA A 56 -11.25 -3.93 -16.95
N VAL A 57 -12.12 -3.75 -15.94
CA VAL A 57 -12.79 -4.83 -15.21
C VAL A 57 -14.31 -4.67 -15.34
N ALA A 58 -15.01 -5.79 -15.35
CA ALA A 58 -16.46 -5.83 -15.46
C ALA A 58 -17.04 -6.75 -14.39
N TYR A 59 -18.02 -6.23 -13.68
CA TYR A 59 -18.81 -6.94 -12.69
C TYR A 59 -20.13 -7.36 -13.31
N VAL A 60 -20.39 -8.67 -13.32
CA VAL A 60 -21.63 -9.23 -13.86
C VAL A 60 -22.39 -9.93 -12.73
N THR A 61 -23.41 -9.26 -12.21
CA THR A 61 -24.27 -9.80 -11.15
C THR A 61 -25.47 -10.51 -11.75
N ASP A 62 -25.64 -11.79 -11.42
CA ASP A 62 -26.89 -12.52 -11.66
C ASP A 62 -27.96 -12.06 -10.67
N LYS A 63 -28.96 -11.33 -11.15
CA LYS A 63 -30.01 -10.76 -10.27
C LYS A 63 -30.93 -11.80 -9.63
N VAL A 64 -30.87 -13.06 -10.07
CA VAL A 64 -31.68 -14.16 -9.53
C VAL A 64 -30.98 -14.82 -8.35
N THR A 65 -29.67 -15.05 -8.46
CA THR A 65 -28.89 -15.73 -7.42
C THR A 65 -28.16 -14.76 -6.50
N GLY A 66 -27.93 -13.52 -6.94
CA GLY A 66 -27.14 -12.51 -6.23
C GLY A 66 -25.63 -12.66 -6.37
N ALA A 67 -25.16 -13.68 -7.10
CA ALA A 67 -23.73 -13.89 -7.34
C ALA A 67 -23.19 -12.88 -8.35
N THR A 68 -21.95 -12.44 -8.15
CA THR A 68 -21.28 -11.44 -8.98
C THR A 68 -19.98 -12.02 -9.50
N ASP A 69 -19.85 -12.08 -10.82
CA ASP A 69 -18.60 -12.46 -11.48
C ASP A 69 -17.76 -11.21 -11.73
N THR A 70 -16.46 -11.31 -11.46
CA THR A 70 -15.46 -10.28 -11.76
C THR A 70 -14.67 -10.75 -12.98
N ILE A 71 -14.64 -9.91 -14.02
CA ILE A 71 -14.19 -10.30 -15.36
C ILE A 71 -13.11 -9.35 -15.85
N ALA A 72 -11.98 -9.91 -16.27
CA ALA A 72 -10.86 -9.24 -16.93
C ALA A 72 -10.51 -9.93 -18.26
N ASN A 73 -9.92 -9.20 -19.20
CA ASN A 73 -9.43 -9.69 -20.50
C ASN A 73 -10.42 -10.49 -21.36
N VAL A 74 -11.73 -10.38 -21.11
CA VAL A 74 -12.79 -11.02 -21.93
C VAL A 74 -13.46 -9.98 -22.82
N GLN A 75 -13.37 -10.14 -24.13
CA GLN A 75 -13.86 -9.14 -25.09
C GLN A 75 -15.37 -9.25 -25.30
N LYS A 76 -15.97 -10.42 -25.06
CA LYS A 76 -17.40 -10.65 -25.30
C LYS A 76 -18.09 -11.44 -24.21
N LEU A 77 -19.31 -11.04 -23.90
CA LEU A 77 -20.25 -11.79 -23.07
C LEU A 77 -21.37 -12.36 -23.93
N ALA A 78 -21.44 -13.68 -24.02
CA ALA A 78 -22.46 -14.39 -24.78
C ALA A 78 -23.57 -14.91 -23.83
N PHE A 79 -24.75 -14.31 -23.91
CA PHE A 79 -25.94 -14.75 -23.18
C PHE A 79 -26.79 -15.68 -24.05
N SER A 80 -27.75 -16.37 -23.43
CA SER A 80 -28.65 -17.29 -24.17
C SER A 80 -29.47 -16.64 -25.29
N ASP A 81 -29.63 -15.30 -25.29
CA ASP A 81 -30.44 -14.55 -26.25
C ASP A 81 -29.66 -13.62 -27.19
N HIS A 82 -28.45 -13.16 -26.84
CA HIS A 82 -27.53 -12.39 -27.71
C HIS A 82 -26.15 -12.19 -27.03
N THR A 83 -25.18 -11.68 -27.80
CA THR A 83 -23.82 -11.36 -27.34
C THR A 83 -23.63 -9.85 -27.16
N VAL A 84 -22.85 -9.45 -26.15
CA VAL A 84 -22.48 -8.07 -25.83
C VAL A 84 -20.96 -7.97 -25.84
N ASP A 85 -20.40 -6.95 -26.48
CA ASP A 85 -18.97 -6.63 -26.39
C ASP A 85 -18.69 -5.94 -25.04
N LEU A 86 -17.63 -6.38 -24.34
CA LEU A 86 -17.33 -5.99 -22.95
C LEU A 86 -16.11 -5.07 -22.87
N PHE A 87 -14.97 -5.52 -23.38
CA PHE A 87 -13.73 -4.76 -23.51
C PHE A 87 -13.25 -4.69 -24.97
N ALA A 88 -12.29 -3.80 -25.22
CA ALA A 88 -11.60 -3.72 -26.49
C ALA A 88 -10.46 -4.76 -26.57
N THR A 89 -10.22 -5.34 -27.74
CA THR A 89 -9.47 -6.60 -27.95
C THR A 89 -7.98 -6.61 -27.60
N ASP A 90 -7.37 -5.48 -27.25
CA ASP A 90 -5.90 -5.34 -27.36
C ASP A 90 -5.21 -4.69 -26.13
N GLN A 91 -5.79 -4.72 -24.94
CA GLN A 91 -5.27 -3.95 -23.79
C GLN A 91 -3.86 -4.40 -23.35
N THR A 92 -3.65 -5.70 -23.21
CA THR A 92 -2.35 -6.28 -22.83
C THR A 92 -1.30 -6.04 -23.93
N GLU A 93 -1.73 -6.12 -25.18
CA GLU A 93 -0.88 -5.88 -26.34
C GLU A 93 -0.54 -4.38 -26.50
N ILE A 94 -1.39 -3.46 -26.05
CA ILE A 94 -1.12 -2.02 -26.01
C ILE A 94 -0.02 -1.71 -24.99
N VAL A 95 -0.06 -2.33 -23.80
CA VAL A 95 1.01 -2.19 -22.79
C VAL A 95 2.32 -2.78 -23.31
N ALA A 96 2.26 -3.95 -23.94
CA ALA A 96 3.39 -4.59 -24.57
C ALA A 96 4.01 -3.72 -25.68
N LEU A 97 3.19 -3.05 -26.50
CA LEU A 97 3.65 -2.06 -27.48
C LEU A 97 4.30 -0.86 -26.83
N TYR A 98 3.81 -0.38 -25.69
CA TYR A 98 4.41 0.72 -24.93
C TYR A 98 5.83 0.40 -24.46
N ARG A 99 6.05 -0.77 -23.85
CA ARG A 99 7.39 -1.23 -23.48
C ARG A 99 8.28 -1.39 -24.71
N THR A 100 7.75 -2.03 -25.75
CA THR A 100 8.53 -2.34 -26.96
C THR A 100 8.91 -1.10 -27.74
N LEU A 101 8.04 -0.09 -27.83
CA LEU A 101 8.26 1.13 -28.62
C LEU A 101 8.85 2.27 -27.79
N LEU A 102 8.44 2.44 -26.53
CA LEU A 102 8.81 3.59 -25.70
C LEU A 102 9.75 3.26 -24.52
N ASN A 103 9.97 1.98 -24.21
CA ASN A 103 10.71 1.52 -23.03
C ASN A 103 10.13 2.03 -21.69
N ARG A 104 8.81 2.06 -21.60
CA ARG A 104 8.07 2.37 -20.38
C ARG A 104 6.64 1.89 -20.50
N ASP A 105 5.95 1.88 -19.38
CA ASP A 105 4.51 1.62 -19.33
C ASP A 105 3.69 2.86 -19.70
N PRO A 106 2.45 2.66 -20.18
CA PRO A 106 1.50 3.75 -20.30
C PRO A 106 1.13 4.25 -18.90
N ASP A 107 1.08 5.56 -18.72
CA ASP A 107 0.45 6.16 -17.54
C ASP A 107 -1.08 5.93 -17.56
N PRO A 108 -1.80 6.12 -16.44
CA PRO A 108 -3.23 5.84 -16.36
C PRO A 108 -4.08 6.57 -17.41
N ASP A 109 -3.77 7.85 -17.67
CA ASP A 109 -4.46 8.65 -18.69
C ASP A 109 -4.15 8.17 -20.12
N GLY A 110 -2.90 7.79 -20.37
CA GLY A 110 -2.44 7.18 -21.61
C GLY A 110 -3.15 5.86 -21.88
N MET A 111 -3.27 4.99 -20.88
CA MET A 111 -3.98 3.72 -21.02
C MET A 111 -5.47 3.93 -21.30
N ALA A 112 -6.12 4.83 -20.54
CA ALA A 112 -7.52 5.20 -20.78
C ALA A 112 -7.77 5.73 -22.20
N TYR A 113 -6.83 6.51 -22.74
CA TYR A 113 -6.89 7.00 -24.12
C TYR A 113 -6.88 5.87 -25.16
N TRP A 114 -6.00 4.88 -25.02
CA TRP A 114 -5.92 3.77 -25.98
C TRP A 114 -7.09 2.80 -25.88
N VAL A 115 -7.57 2.56 -24.66
CA VAL A 115 -8.81 1.82 -24.45
C VAL A 115 -9.98 2.51 -25.15
N GLY A 116 -10.11 3.82 -25.02
CA GLY A 116 -11.14 4.60 -25.72
C GLY A 116 -11.00 4.56 -27.25
N ARG A 117 -9.78 4.53 -27.77
CA ARG A 117 -9.48 4.40 -29.20
C ARG A 117 -9.85 3.03 -29.76
N SER A 118 -9.47 1.96 -29.06
CA SER A 118 -9.80 0.60 -29.45
C SER A 118 -11.31 0.35 -29.37
N ALA A 119 -11.98 0.87 -28.33
CA ALA A 119 -13.44 0.86 -28.21
C ALA A 119 -14.17 1.62 -29.35
N ALA A 120 -13.52 2.62 -29.95
CA ALA A 120 -14.02 3.33 -31.12
C ALA A 120 -13.76 2.59 -32.46
N GLY A 121 -13.23 1.36 -32.41
CA GLY A 121 -12.97 0.50 -33.57
C GLY A 121 -11.61 0.73 -34.23
N ALA A 122 -10.68 1.41 -33.56
CA ALA A 122 -9.29 1.46 -34.03
C ALA A 122 -8.67 0.07 -33.93
N THR A 123 -8.05 -0.39 -35.01
CA THR A 123 -7.35 -1.67 -35.04
C THR A 123 -6.04 -1.59 -34.25
N PHE A 124 -5.61 -2.71 -33.67
CA PHE A 124 -4.30 -2.85 -33.04
C PHE A 124 -3.14 -2.25 -33.87
N ALA A 125 -3.13 -2.48 -35.17
CA ALA A 125 -2.12 -1.95 -36.08
C ALA A 125 -2.16 -0.41 -36.21
N GLN A 126 -3.35 0.20 -36.11
CA GLN A 126 -3.47 1.66 -36.09
C GLN A 126 -2.99 2.25 -34.76
N ILE A 127 -3.29 1.58 -33.65
CA ILE A 127 -2.82 2.00 -32.32
C ILE A 127 -1.29 1.90 -32.23
N ALA A 128 -0.70 0.80 -32.68
CA ALA A 128 0.76 0.63 -32.73
C ALA A 128 1.47 1.72 -33.55
N GLN A 129 0.89 2.11 -34.69
CA GLN A 129 1.42 3.19 -35.53
C GLN A 129 1.31 4.57 -34.86
N GLU A 130 0.26 4.80 -34.08
CA GLU A 130 0.09 6.06 -33.34
C GLU A 130 1.06 6.17 -32.16
N ILE A 131 1.29 5.09 -31.41
CA ILE A 131 2.30 5.02 -30.34
C ILE A 131 3.70 5.26 -30.91
N ALA A 132 4.03 4.62 -32.04
CA ALA A 132 5.31 4.80 -32.72
C ALA A 132 5.52 6.20 -33.32
N GLY A 133 4.44 6.96 -33.48
CA GLY A 133 4.48 8.37 -33.87
C GLY A 133 4.94 9.33 -32.77
N ALA A 134 5.03 8.86 -31.52
CA ALA A 134 5.45 9.69 -30.39
C ALA A 134 6.89 10.20 -30.56
N ALA A 135 7.13 11.45 -30.13
CA ALA A 135 8.46 12.07 -30.19
C ALA A 135 9.51 11.26 -29.40
N GLU A 136 9.08 10.58 -28.34
CA GLU A 136 9.87 9.68 -27.50
C GLU A 136 10.38 8.45 -28.26
N HIS A 137 9.52 7.79 -29.06
CA HIS A 137 9.94 6.68 -29.91
C HIS A 137 11.02 7.11 -30.92
N GLN A 138 10.83 8.29 -31.54
CA GLN A 138 11.81 8.85 -32.48
C GLN A 138 13.14 9.18 -31.80
N ALA A 139 13.09 9.67 -30.55
CA ALA A 139 14.29 9.93 -29.76
C ALA A 139 15.04 8.62 -29.42
N ARG A 140 14.31 7.55 -29.08
CA ARG A 140 14.87 6.23 -28.79
C ARG A 140 15.55 5.59 -30.01
N LEU A 141 14.89 5.64 -31.18
CA LEU A 141 15.48 5.18 -32.44
C LEU A 141 16.75 5.96 -32.84
N ALA A 142 16.87 7.23 -32.43
CA ALA A 142 18.04 8.05 -32.69
C ALA A 142 19.17 7.82 -31.66
N ALA A 143 18.85 7.35 -30.46
CA ALA A 143 19.79 7.18 -29.35
C ALA A 143 20.51 5.83 -29.35
N LEU A 144 19.88 4.77 -29.88
CA LEU A 144 20.37 3.40 -29.79
C LEU A 144 20.74 2.83 -31.16
N THR A 145 21.76 1.96 -31.18
CA THR A 145 22.03 1.13 -32.36
C THR A 145 20.94 0.06 -32.52
N PRO A 146 20.74 -0.50 -33.72
CA PRO A 146 19.81 -1.61 -33.95
C PRO A 146 19.98 -2.81 -33.01
N ALA A 147 21.22 -3.11 -32.59
CA ALA A 147 21.50 -4.22 -31.68
C ALA A 147 21.12 -3.86 -30.24
N GLU A 148 21.45 -2.65 -29.78
CA GLU A 148 21.06 -2.17 -28.44
C GLU A 148 19.54 -2.06 -28.30
N LEU A 149 18.86 -1.56 -29.33
CA LEU A 149 17.40 -1.43 -29.38
C LEU A 149 16.70 -2.79 -29.26
N VAL A 150 17.24 -3.81 -29.93
CA VAL A 150 16.69 -5.18 -29.89
C VAL A 150 17.03 -5.88 -28.57
N SER A 151 18.25 -5.71 -28.05
CA SER A 151 18.61 -6.22 -26.72
C SER A 151 17.71 -5.64 -25.64
N ASP A 152 17.40 -4.34 -25.72
CA ASP A 152 16.49 -3.64 -24.82
C ASP A 152 15.07 -4.22 -24.88
N ILE A 153 14.56 -4.61 -26.06
CA ILE A 153 13.27 -5.31 -26.18
C ILE A 153 13.30 -6.68 -25.50
N TYR A 154 14.34 -7.49 -25.72
CA TYR A 154 14.45 -8.80 -25.05
C TYR A 154 14.42 -8.64 -23.52
N SER A 155 15.15 -7.67 -22.97
CA SER A 155 15.19 -7.45 -21.53
C SER A 155 13.89 -6.86 -20.97
N THR A 156 13.29 -5.90 -21.67
CA THR A 156 12.15 -5.11 -21.13
C THR A 156 10.79 -5.73 -21.42
N LEU A 157 10.65 -6.45 -22.53
CA LEU A 157 9.41 -7.10 -22.94
C LEU A 157 9.38 -8.59 -22.55
N LEU A 158 10.51 -9.30 -22.70
CA LEU A 158 10.59 -10.75 -22.50
C LEU A 158 11.30 -11.15 -21.19
N GLY A 159 11.76 -10.17 -20.40
CA GLY A 159 12.38 -10.42 -19.09
C GLY A 159 13.69 -11.21 -19.13
N ARG A 160 14.37 -11.28 -20.28
CA ARG A 160 15.60 -12.07 -20.46
C ARG A 160 16.58 -11.43 -21.43
N GLU A 161 17.87 -11.76 -21.34
CA GLU A 161 18.81 -11.37 -22.38
C GLU A 161 18.53 -12.12 -23.70
N GLY A 162 18.58 -11.39 -24.81
CA GLY A 162 18.53 -11.99 -26.14
C GLY A 162 19.83 -12.72 -26.47
N ASP A 163 19.75 -13.92 -27.01
CA ASP A 163 20.96 -14.62 -27.47
C ASP A 163 21.58 -13.89 -28.68
N ALA A 164 22.88 -14.06 -28.88
CA ALA A 164 23.61 -13.35 -29.94
C ALA A 164 23.05 -13.61 -31.36
N GLY A 165 22.41 -14.76 -31.59
CA GLY A 165 21.75 -15.09 -32.85
C GLY A 165 20.41 -14.36 -32.99
N GLY A 166 19.58 -14.37 -31.96
CA GLY A 166 18.30 -13.68 -31.89
C GLY A 166 18.44 -12.15 -32.00
N VAL A 167 19.36 -11.55 -31.25
CA VAL A 167 19.64 -10.10 -31.32
C VAL A 167 20.17 -9.71 -32.70
N GLY A 168 21.11 -10.49 -33.24
CA GLY A 168 21.68 -10.23 -34.57
C GLY A 168 20.63 -10.34 -35.70
N PHE A 169 19.70 -11.29 -35.60
CA PHE A 169 18.62 -11.46 -36.56
C PHE A 169 17.71 -10.22 -36.61
N TRP A 170 17.16 -9.78 -35.47
CA TRP A 170 16.25 -8.63 -35.45
C TRP A 170 16.98 -7.31 -35.73
N ALA A 171 18.21 -7.13 -35.23
CA ALA A 171 19.01 -5.95 -35.49
C ALA A 171 19.29 -5.76 -37.00
N SER A 172 19.47 -6.86 -37.74
CA SER A 172 19.62 -6.80 -39.20
C SER A 172 18.35 -6.36 -39.93
N HIS A 173 17.17 -6.65 -39.38
CA HIS A 173 15.88 -6.20 -39.93
C HIS A 173 15.67 -4.71 -39.66
N VAL A 174 15.98 -4.23 -38.45
CA VAL A 174 15.99 -2.79 -38.13
C VAL A 174 16.96 -2.04 -39.05
N GLN A 175 18.19 -2.55 -39.21
CA GLN A 175 19.20 -1.95 -40.09
C GLN A 175 18.81 -2.01 -41.57
N GLY A 176 18.06 -3.03 -41.98
CA GLY A 176 17.50 -3.19 -43.33
C GLY A 176 16.33 -2.26 -43.63
N GLY A 177 15.90 -1.43 -42.68
CA GLY A 177 14.81 -0.47 -42.85
C GLY A 177 13.42 -1.09 -42.73
N VAL A 178 13.30 -2.26 -42.08
CA VAL A 178 11.99 -2.80 -41.70
C VAL A 178 11.37 -1.86 -40.67
N ASP A 179 10.09 -1.55 -40.84
CA ASP A 179 9.34 -0.71 -39.92
C ASP A 179 9.43 -1.29 -38.50
N PHE A 180 9.87 -0.47 -37.54
CA PHE A 180 10.05 -0.90 -36.17
C PHE A 180 8.71 -1.29 -35.51
N VAL A 181 7.59 -0.74 -36.00
CA VAL A 181 6.25 -1.20 -35.61
C VAL A 181 6.03 -2.66 -35.99
N ALA A 182 6.49 -3.08 -37.18
CA ALA A 182 6.35 -4.47 -37.61
C ALA A 182 7.22 -5.42 -36.77
N ILE A 183 8.38 -4.95 -36.30
CA ILE A 183 9.26 -5.69 -35.40
C ILE A 183 8.60 -5.78 -34.01
N ALA A 184 8.11 -4.67 -33.48
CA ALA A 184 7.44 -4.64 -32.19
C ALA A 184 6.22 -5.58 -32.16
N LYS A 185 5.39 -5.55 -33.21
CA LYS A 185 4.27 -6.49 -33.35
C LYS A 185 4.73 -7.94 -33.40
N ALA A 186 5.86 -8.25 -34.04
CA ALA A 186 6.35 -9.63 -34.11
C ALA A 186 6.81 -10.16 -32.74
N PHE A 187 7.32 -9.29 -31.87
CA PHE A 187 7.64 -9.62 -30.49
C PHE A 187 6.37 -9.80 -29.65
N VAL A 188 5.44 -8.84 -29.69
CA VAL A 188 4.17 -8.86 -28.94
C VAL A 188 3.23 -9.99 -29.39
N GLU A 189 3.20 -10.33 -30.67
CA GLU A 189 2.36 -11.42 -31.20
C GLU A 189 3.09 -12.79 -31.17
N GLY A 190 4.35 -12.81 -30.74
CA GLY A 190 5.23 -13.99 -30.75
C GLY A 190 4.92 -14.99 -29.63
N GLN A 191 5.15 -16.28 -29.91
CA GLN A 191 4.86 -17.37 -28.95
C GLN A 191 5.62 -17.19 -27.63
N GLU A 192 6.83 -16.64 -27.67
CA GLU A 192 7.66 -16.44 -26.47
C GLU A 192 7.14 -15.34 -25.53
N PHE A 193 6.57 -14.26 -26.08
CA PHE A 193 5.87 -13.27 -25.26
C PHE A 193 4.60 -13.87 -24.65
N LYS A 194 3.88 -14.66 -25.45
CA LYS A 194 2.65 -15.38 -25.03
C LYS A 194 2.91 -16.46 -23.99
N ASP A 195 4.06 -17.13 -24.03
CA ASP A 195 4.47 -18.16 -23.07
C ASP A 195 5.03 -17.56 -21.77
N GLY A 196 5.52 -16.31 -21.79
CA GLY A 196 6.11 -15.60 -20.64
C GLY A 196 5.16 -14.63 -19.91
N SER A 197 3.99 -14.32 -20.49
CA SER A 197 2.98 -13.47 -19.86
C SER A 197 2.11 -14.21 -18.83
N ASP A 198 2.13 -15.55 -18.85
CA ASP A 198 1.42 -16.44 -17.91
C ASP A 198 1.95 -16.34 -16.45
N THR A 199 3.08 -15.64 -16.27
CA THR A 199 3.74 -15.40 -14.97
C THR A 199 3.71 -13.93 -14.52
N LEU A 200 2.89 -13.07 -15.17
CA LEU A 200 2.82 -11.62 -14.91
C LEU A 200 1.45 -11.13 -14.41
N VAL A 201 0.61 -12.03 -13.89
CA VAL A 201 -0.74 -11.71 -13.40
C VAL A 201 -0.99 -12.43 -12.08
N ASP A 202 -1.45 -11.71 -11.05
CA ASP A 202 -1.85 -12.30 -9.77
C ASP A 202 -3.26 -12.92 -9.81
N SER A 203 -3.67 -13.55 -8.72
CA SER A 203 -4.99 -14.18 -8.55
C SER A 203 -6.18 -13.20 -8.51
N ALA A 204 -5.96 -11.90 -8.75
CA ALA A 204 -6.98 -10.87 -8.91
C ALA A 204 -6.92 -10.16 -10.28
N GLY A 205 -6.12 -10.67 -11.23
CA GLY A 205 -6.00 -10.09 -12.58
C GLY A 205 -5.35 -8.71 -12.61
N TRP A 206 -4.64 -8.31 -11.56
CA TRP A 206 -4.00 -7.02 -11.51
C TRP A 206 -2.57 -7.12 -12.06
N PHE A 207 -2.25 -6.25 -13.01
CA PHE A 207 -0.86 -5.97 -13.37
C PHE A 207 -0.30 -5.00 -12.30
N ILE A 208 0.36 -5.50 -11.25
CA ILE A 208 1.23 -4.64 -10.41
C ILE A 208 2.52 -4.56 -11.21
N PRO A 209 2.90 -3.41 -11.84
CA PRO A 209 4.28 -3.26 -12.27
C PRO A 209 5.16 -3.53 -11.07
N ASP A 210 6.01 -4.56 -11.16
CA ASP A 210 7.01 -4.89 -10.16
C ASP A 210 7.65 -3.58 -9.65
N PRO A 211 7.43 -3.20 -8.37
CA PRO A 211 7.72 -1.84 -7.93
C PRO A 211 9.23 -1.57 -7.77
N TRP A 212 10.05 -2.56 -8.10
CA TRP A 212 11.46 -2.71 -7.77
C TRP A 212 12.44 -1.81 -8.57
N GLY A 213 11.96 -1.03 -9.53
CA GLY A 213 12.81 -0.20 -10.40
C GLY A 213 13.66 -1.02 -11.40
N PRO A 214 14.65 -0.41 -12.08
CA PRO A 214 15.39 -1.09 -13.15
C PRO A 214 16.44 -2.11 -12.64
N ASN A 215 16.42 -3.32 -13.21
CA ASN A 215 17.38 -4.43 -13.00
C ASN A 215 17.50 -4.90 -11.53
N PRO A 216 16.42 -5.43 -10.92
CA PRO A 216 16.48 -5.99 -9.57
C PRO A 216 17.34 -7.26 -9.50
N THR A 217 17.99 -7.47 -8.37
CA THR A 217 18.64 -8.75 -8.01
C THR A 217 17.73 -9.49 -7.03
N TYR A 218 17.25 -10.67 -7.43
CA TYR A 218 16.32 -11.46 -6.62
C TYR A 218 17.03 -12.45 -5.70
N VAL A 219 16.53 -12.54 -4.47
CA VAL A 219 16.90 -13.55 -3.47
C VAL A 219 15.63 -14.16 -2.90
N TYR A 220 15.59 -15.48 -2.79
CA TYR A 220 14.48 -16.25 -2.21
C TYR A 220 15.06 -17.21 -1.18
N GLY A 221 14.51 -17.28 0.03
CA GLY A 221 15.05 -18.17 1.05
C GLY A 221 14.62 -19.64 0.90
N ASP A 222 13.41 -19.92 0.39
CA ASP A 222 12.95 -21.29 0.12
C ASP A 222 12.71 -21.58 -1.36
N THR A 223 11.86 -20.78 -2.02
CA THR A 223 11.42 -21.09 -3.38
C THR A 223 11.12 -19.82 -4.18
N PRO A 224 11.46 -19.76 -5.49
CA PRO A 224 11.02 -18.67 -6.35
C PRO A 224 9.53 -18.74 -6.73
N GLY A 225 8.82 -19.81 -6.37
CA GLY A 225 7.39 -20.03 -6.63
C GLY A 225 6.54 -19.95 -5.36
N ASP A 226 5.50 -20.77 -5.28
CA ASP A 226 4.55 -20.75 -4.15
C ASP A 226 4.89 -21.75 -3.03
N LEU A 227 4.40 -21.46 -1.82
CA LEU A 227 4.09 -22.41 -0.76
C LEU A 227 2.58 -22.68 -0.73
N SER A 228 2.17 -23.93 -0.59
CA SER A 228 0.75 -24.33 -0.66
C SER A 228 0.38 -25.47 0.27
N GLY A 229 -0.93 -25.70 0.44
CA GLY A 229 -1.47 -26.75 1.30
C GLY A 229 -1.17 -26.51 2.78
N SER A 230 -0.23 -27.27 3.34
CA SER A 230 0.21 -27.14 4.75
C SER A 230 1.74 -27.09 4.85
N GLN A 231 2.38 -26.56 3.81
CA GLN A 231 3.82 -26.31 3.81
C GLN A 231 4.16 -25.23 4.85
N VAL A 232 5.38 -25.30 5.37
CA VAL A 232 5.91 -24.31 6.31
C VAL A 232 7.28 -23.92 5.78
N GLY A 233 7.48 -22.61 5.63
CA GLY A 233 8.74 -21.97 5.31
C GLY A 233 9.86 -22.32 6.29
N GLY A 234 11.09 -22.17 5.84
CA GLY A 234 12.27 -22.27 6.70
C GLY A 234 12.48 -20.98 7.49
N ASN A 235 13.44 -21.00 8.41
CA ASN A 235 13.89 -19.76 9.06
C ASN A 235 15.28 -19.44 8.51
N GLN A 236 15.39 -18.43 7.66
CA GLN A 236 16.57 -18.01 6.96
C GLN A 236 17.27 -16.82 7.61
N THR A 237 18.56 -16.71 7.32
CA THR A 237 19.33 -15.48 7.55
C THR A 237 19.88 -15.04 6.21
N LEU A 238 19.28 -13.98 5.66
CA LEU A 238 19.57 -13.46 4.33
C LEU A 238 20.34 -12.13 4.48
N ALA A 239 21.57 -12.13 3.98
CA ALA A 239 22.41 -10.92 3.96
C ALA A 239 23.11 -10.80 2.60
N ASP A 240 22.77 -9.76 1.84
CA ASP A 240 23.36 -9.50 0.52
C ASP A 240 23.97 -8.08 0.44
N ALA A 241 25.01 -7.97 -0.38
CA ALA A 241 25.77 -6.76 -0.69
C ALA A 241 25.58 -6.29 -2.15
N GLY A 242 24.60 -6.83 -2.88
CA GLY A 242 24.17 -6.36 -4.21
C GLY A 242 23.33 -5.08 -4.19
N ALA A 243 23.31 -4.30 -5.27
CA ALA A 243 22.44 -3.12 -5.39
C ALA A 243 21.08 -3.50 -6.01
N ASN A 244 20.02 -2.77 -5.64
CA ASN A 244 18.64 -2.99 -6.09
C ASN A 244 18.13 -4.40 -5.76
N LEU A 245 18.24 -4.77 -4.49
CA LEU A 245 17.85 -6.10 -4.01
C LEU A 245 16.34 -6.21 -3.85
N VAL A 246 15.80 -7.37 -4.24
CA VAL A 246 14.46 -7.83 -3.88
C VAL A 246 14.61 -9.17 -3.19
N ILE A 247 14.34 -9.19 -1.90
CA ILE A 247 14.53 -10.37 -1.05
C ILE A 247 13.16 -10.80 -0.54
N PHE A 248 12.83 -12.06 -0.75
CA PHE A 248 11.73 -12.76 -0.09
C PHE A 248 12.34 -13.80 0.84
N GLY A 249 11.94 -13.80 2.10
CA GLY A 249 12.46 -14.79 3.05
C GLY A 249 12.00 -16.21 2.73
N ASP A 250 10.78 -16.39 2.20
CA ASP A 250 10.28 -17.70 1.80
C ASP A 250 10.03 -17.86 0.30
N ALA A 251 8.91 -17.29 -0.17
CA ALA A 251 8.27 -17.62 -1.43
C ALA A 251 8.32 -16.43 -2.39
N GLY A 252 8.93 -16.59 -3.56
CA GLY A 252 9.00 -15.54 -4.57
C GLY A 252 7.66 -15.14 -5.18
N GLN A 253 6.62 -15.95 -4.93
CA GLN A 253 5.24 -15.69 -5.35
C GLN A 253 4.29 -15.73 -4.15
N SER A 254 3.60 -16.86 -3.90
CA SER A 254 2.47 -16.85 -2.97
C SER A 254 2.63 -17.84 -1.82
N ILE A 255 2.03 -17.53 -0.67
CA ILE A 255 1.65 -18.48 0.37
C ILE A 255 0.14 -18.69 0.28
N LEU A 256 -0.25 -19.94 0.01
CA LEU A 256 -1.62 -20.34 -0.31
C LEU A 256 -2.17 -21.33 0.74
N ASP A 257 -3.50 -21.46 0.76
CA ASP A 257 -4.23 -22.42 1.59
C ASP A 257 -3.95 -22.24 3.10
N GLN A 258 -3.31 -23.21 3.76
CA GLN A 258 -2.90 -23.16 5.17
C GLN A 258 -1.37 -23.20 5.29
N ALA A 259 -0.66 -22.86 4.22
CA ALA A 259 0.78 -22.75 4.25
C ALA A 259 1.21 -21.59 5.15
N ARG A 260 2.44 -21.67 5.66
CA ARG A 260 2.99 -20.69 6.58
C ARG A 260 4.36 -20.24 6.15
N GLY A 261 4.61 -18.95 6.34
CA GLY A 261 5.92 -18.37 6.39
C GLY A 261 6.76 -18.91 7.54
N GLY A 262 8.07 -18.76 7.46
CA GLY A 262 9.00 -18.98 8.55
C GLY A 262 9.57 -17.67 9.07
N ASN A 263 10.35 -17.74 10.14
CA ASN A 263 10.81 -16.53 10.83
C ASN A 263 12.23 -16.18 10.36
N ASP A 264 12.33 -15.11 9.59
CA ASP A 264 13.50 -14.76 8.80
C ASP A 264 14.23 -13.55 9.33
N SER A 265 15.53 -13.48 9.03
CA SER A 265 16.37 -12.34 9.36
C SER A 265 17.02 -11.81 8.09
N ILE A 266 16.56 -10.65 7.63
CA ILE A 266 16.93 -10.05 6.35
C ILE A 266 17.67 -8.73 6.59
N SER A 267 18.86 -8.59 6.03
CA SER A 267 19.67 -7.37 6.13
C SER A 267 20.42 -7.04 4.84
N VAL A 268 20.56 -5.75 4.55
CA VAL A 268 21.29 -5.26 3.36
C VAL A 268 22.54 -4.49 3.76
N ASN A 269 23.68 -4.83 3.15
CA ASN A 269 25.00 -4.29 3.52
C ASN A 269 25.78 -3.73 2.30
N VAL A 270 25.20 -2.77 1.59
CA VAL A 270 25.71 -2.25 0.30
C VAL A 270 26.24 -0.82 0.45
N GLU A 271 27.38 -0.49 -0.16
CA GLU A 271 27.92 0.88 -0.16
C GLU A 271 27.62 1.63 -1.49
N ALA A 272 26.36 1.62 -1.95
CA ALA A 272 25.93 2.31 -3.18
C ALA A 272 24.46 2.75 -3.14
N ALA A 273 24.09 3.73 -3.98
CA ALA A 273 22.69 4.11 -4.20
C ALA A 273 21.87 2.87 -4.61
N SER A 274 20.79 2.61 -3.90
CA SER A 274 20.01 1.39 -4.07
C SER A 274 18.54 1.60 -3.72
N GLN A 275 17.68 0.85 -4.40
CA GLN A 275 16.28 0.64 -4.04
C GLN A 275 16.14 -0.80 -3.56
N ASN A 276 16.11 -0.99 -2.25
CA ASN A 276 16.09 -2.32 -1.65
C ASN A 276 14.68 -2.63 -1.17
N TRP A 277 14.25 -3.85 -1.43
CA TRP A 277 12.99 -4.39 -0.97
C TRP A 277 13.25 -5.67 -0.20
N LEU A 278 12.87 -5.65 1.07
CA LEU A 278 12.97 -6.75 2.00
C LEU A 278 11.53 -7.09 2.36
N ILE A 279 11.12 -8.29 1.97
CA ILE A 279 9.81 -8.86 2.22
C ILE A 279 10.06 -10.10 3.07
N GLY A 280 9.45 -10.19 4.26
CA GLY A 280 9.71 -11.30 5.16
C GLY A 280 9.34 -12.64 4.56
N ASP A 281 8.17 -12.78 3.95
CA ASP A 281 7.78 -14.07 3.41
C ASP A 281 7.65 -14.10 1.89
N ALA A 282 6.66 -13.38 1.36
CA ALA A 282 6.13 -13.66 0.04
C ALA A 282 5.54 -12.45 -0.67
N ARG A 283 5.33 -12.55 -1.98
CA ARG A 283 4.61 -11.48 -2.69
C ARG A 283 3.15 -11.40 -2.24
N TYR A 284 2.51 -12.56 -2.07
CA TYR A 284 1.10 -12.67 -1.72
C TYR A 284 0.90 -13.70 -0.61
N ILE A 285 0.06 -13.39 0.37
CA ILE A 285 -0.44 -14.38 1.34
C ILE A 285 -1.97 -14.32 1.29
N VAL A 286 -2.59 -15.43 0.91
CA VAL A 286 -4.04 -15.52 0.67
C VAL A 286 -4.64 -16.80 1.26
N GLY A 287 -5.97 -16.95 1.20
CA GLY A 287 -6.67 -18.07 1.83
C GLY A 287 -6.62 -18.01 3.35
N GLU A 288 -6.13 -19.07 4.00
CA GLU A 288 -5.84 -19.14 5.44
C GLU A 288 -4.32 -19.14 5.70
N GLY A 289 -3.53 -18.64 4.73
CA GLY A 289 -2.08 -18.56 4.81
C GLY A 289 -1.64 -17.65 5.96
N ALA A 290 -0.46 -17.89 6.51
CA ALA A 290 0.11 -17.02 7.52
C ALA A 290 1.54 -16.66 7.16
N GLY A 291 1.95 -15.45 7.47
CA GLY A 291 3.35 -15.06 7.44
C GLY A 291 4.13 -15.50 8.67
N GLY A 292 5.38 -15.06 8.71
CA GLY A 292 6.43 -15.38 9.65
C GLY A 292 6.45 -14.51 10.91
N GLU A 293 7.60 -14.41 11.57
CA GLU A 293 7.88 -13.30 12.49
C GLU A 293 9.30 -12.85 12.13
N ASP A 294 9.38 -11.80 11.34
CA ASP A 294 10.54 -11.46 10.55
C ASP A 294 11.33 -10.30 11.13
N SER A 295 12.62 -10.29 10.85
CA SER A 295 13.53 -9.25 11.30
C SER A 295 14.19 -8.58 10.10
N LEU A 296 13.75 -7.37 9.79
CA LEU A 296 14.14 -6.63 8.59
C LEU A 296 14.98 -5.41 8.96
N VAL A 297 16.21 -5.33 8.41
CA VAL A 297 17.12 -4.20 8.68
C VAL A 297 17.49 -3.49 7.39
N GLY A 298 16.99 -2.26 7.26
CA GLY A 298 17.23 -1.38 6.13
C GLY A 298 18.66 -0.83 6.07
N LEU A 299 19.11 -0.56 4.84
CA LEU A 299 20.45 -0.04 4.60
C LEU A 299 20.55 1.43 5.01
N ALA A 300 21.59 1.76 5.79
CA ALA A 300 21.93 3.13 6.13
C ALA A 300 22.24 4.00 4.90
N GLY A 301 21.76 5.24 4.89
CA GLY A 301 22.09 6.22 3.85
C GLY A 301 23.49 6.80 4.04
N ALA A 302 24.12 7.20 2.93
CA ALA A 302 25.41 7.87 2.93
C ALA A 302 25.26 9.33 2.52
N SER A 303 26.13 10.23 2.99
CA SER A 303 26.09 11.65 2.61
C SER A 303 26.27 11.93 1.11
N THR A 304 26.67 10.92 0.34
CA THR A 304 27.01 10.99 -1.08
C THR A 304 25.95 10.39 -2.01
N TYR A 305 25.01 9.58 -1.52
CA TYR A 305 24.00 8.89 -2.35
C TYR A 305 22.71 8.63 -1.55
N SER A 306 21.55 8.67 -2.21
CA SER A 306 20.26 8.34 -1.58
C SER A 306 20.00 6.83 -1.64
N THR A 307 19.51 6.29 -0.55
CA THR A 307 19.05 4.89 -0.42
C THR A 307 17.55 4.91 -0.20
N THR A 308 16.81 4.01 -0.85
CA THR A 308 15.39 3.76 -0.54
C THR A 308 15.26 2.33 -0.05
N ASN A 309 14.71 2.14 1.14
CA ASN A 309 14.43 0.84 1.73
C ASN A 309 12.91 0.69 1.80
N HIS A 310 12.40 -0.38 1.22
CA HIS A 310 11.05 -0.88 1.41
C HIS A 310 11.17 -2.12 2.29
N LEU A 311 10.65 -2.03 3.51
CA LEU A 311 10.69 -3.09 4.51
C LEU A 311 9.24 -3.48 4.77
N ILE A 312 8.88 -4.72 4.45
CA ILE A 312 7.51 -5.22 4.48
C ILE A 312 7.55 -6.50 5.28
N GLY A 313 6.85 -6.51 6.40
CA GLY A 313 6.78 -7.62 7.35
C GLY A 313 6.66 -8.97 6.69
N ASP A 314 5.49 -9.27 6.14
CA ASP A 314 5.23 -10.56 5.52
C ASP A 314 5.17 -10.46 4.01
N ALA A 315 4.32 -9.58 3.47
CA ALA A 315 3.93 -9.66 2.06
C ALA A 315 3.43 -8.40 1.41
N LEU A 316 3.48 -8.31 0.08
CA LEU A 316 2.90 -7.14 -0.59
C LEU A 316 1.38 -7.06 -0.38
N VAL A 317 0.71 -8.21 -0.36
CA VAL A 317 -0.74 -8.28 -0.13
C VAL A 317 -1.09 -9.41 0.82
N LEU A 318 -1.88 -9.07 1.84
CA LEU A 318 -2.64 -9.99 2.68
C LEU A 318 -4.13 -9.93 2.29
N ALA A 319 -4.71 -11.08 1.98
CA ALA A 319 -6.12 -11.16 1.57
C ALA A 319 -6.83 -12.42 2.07
N ASP A 320 -8.13 -12.52 1.80
CA ASP A 320 -9.01 -13.56 2.34
C ASP A 320 -8.95 -13.60 3.89
N ALA A 321 -8.58 -14.72 4.49
CA ALA A 321 -8.42 -14.88 5.94
C ALA A 321 -6.94 -15.04 6.34
N ALA A 322 -6.04 -14.47 5.54
CA ALA A 322 -4.61 -14.51 5.80
C ALA A 322 -4.24 -13.78 7.09
N GLN A 323 -3.13 -14.19 7.69
CA GLN A 323 -2.57 -13.61 8.91
C GLN A 323 -1.15 -13.13 8.65
N GLY A 324 -0.85 -11.89 9.03
CA GLY A 324 0.50 -11.40 9.13
C GLY A 324 1.21 -11.83 10.41
N GLY A 325 2.49 -11.52 10.46
CA GLY A 325 3.47 -11.86 11.47
C GLY A 325 3.66 -10.77 12.51
N ASN A 326 4.35 -11.08 13.62
CA ASN A 326 4.79 -10.02 14.54
C ASN A 326 6.25 -9.71 14.26
N ASP A 327 6.49 -8.63 13.54
CA ASP A 327 7.74 -8.36 12.87
C ASP A 327 8.56 -7.29 13.58
N HIS A 328 9.87 -7.34 13.36
CA HIS A 328 10.83 -6.40 13.89
C HIS A 328 11.53 -5.67 12.74
N ILE A 329 11.15 -4.41 12.53
CA ILE A 329 11.59 -3.62 11.38
C ILE A 329 12.49 -2.47 11.84
N GLU A 330 13.70 -2.37 11.31
CA GLU A 330 14.63 -1.27 11.55
C GLU A 330 14.93 -0.50 10.27
N GLY A 331 14.52 0.77 10.23
CA GLY A 331 14.81 1.68 9.13
C GLY A 331 16.30 2.06 9.04
N GLY A 332 16.79 2.28 7.82
CA GLY A 332 18.16 2.72 7.58
C GLY A 332 18.44 4.12 8.14
N ASN A 333 19.55 4.26 8.86
CA ASN A 333 20.02 5.53 9.45
C ASN A 333 20.78 6.42 8.44
N GLY A 334 20.80 7.73 8.64
CA GLY A 334 21.74 8.65 7.97
C GLY A 334 21.40 9.04 6.52
N GLY A 335 22.01 10.14 6.04
CA GLY A 335 22.36 10.35 4.63
C GLY A 335 21.25 10.23 3.56
N LEU A 336 20.11 10.92 3.72
CA LEU A 336 19.00 10.87 2.74
C LEU A 336 18.43 9.46 2.52
N ALA A 337 18.56 8.56 3.50
CA ALA A 337 17.81 7.30 3.50
C ALA A 337 16.32 7.61 3.51
N ARG A 338 15.57 6.95 2.62
CA ARG A 338 14.11 6.94 2.59
C ARG A 338 13.66 5.55 2.98
N ASN A 339 12.96 5.42 4.09
CA ASN A 339 12.45 4.17 4.60
C ASN A 339 10.93 4.18 4.45
N MET A 340 10.41 3.21 3.70
CA MET A 340 9.00 2.84 3.67
C MET A 340 8.88 1.53 4.42
N MET A 341 8.18 1.57 5.55
CA MET A 341 8.07 0.46 6.49
C MET A 341 6.59 0.11 6.65
N TYR A 342 6.29 -1.17 6.50
CA TYR A 342 4.97 -1.77 6.63
C TYR A 342 5.16 -2.96 7.57
N GLY A 343 4.51 -2.98 8.71
CA GLY A 343 4.71 -4.05 9.68
C GLY A 343 4.17 -5.39 9.21
N ASP A 344 3.12 -5.43 8.37
CA ASP A 344 2.71 -6.67 7.68
C ASP A 344 2.81 -6.56 6.16
N ALA A 345 2.09 -5.61 5.55
CA ALA A 345 1.82 -5.64 4.12
C ALA A 345 1.64 -4.29 3.44
N MET A 346 1.77 -4.21 2.11
CA MET A 346 1.36 -2.98 1.43
C MET A 346 -0.16 -2.84 1.35
N THR A 347 -0.88 -3.95 1.28
CA THR A 347 -2.34 -3.97 1.18
C THR A 347 -2.93 -5.11 1.98
N MET A 348 -3.91 -4.77 2.81
CA MET A 348 -4.75 -5.73 3.52
C MET A 348 -6.21 -5.59 3.08
N ARG A 349 -6.86 -6.73 2.82
CA ARG A 349 -8.27 -6.76 2.42
C ARG A 349 -9.00 -7.98 2.94
N ASP A 350 -10.31 -8.01 2.70
CA ASP A 350 -11.22 -9.10 3.09
C ASP A 350 -11.28 -9.34 4.60
N GLN A 351 -10.76 -10.44 5.12
CA GLN A 351 -10.71 -10.75 6.55
C GLN A 351 -9.28 -10.89 7.06
N ALA A 352 -8.31 -10.33 6.32
CA ALA A 352 -6.90 -10.34 6.70
C ALA A 352 -6.69 -9.73 8.09
N VAL A 353 -5.75 -10.29 8.84
CA VAL A 353 -5.40 -9.83 10.19
C VAL A 353 -3.91 -9.57 10.23
N GLY A 354 -3.52 -8.36 10.61
CA GLY A 354 -2.15 -7.97 10.85
C GLY A 354 -1.64 -8.46 12.21
N GLY A 355 -0.33 -8.52 12.37
CA GLY A 355 0.34 -8.82 13.62
C GLY A 355 0.74 -7.56 14.39
N ASN A 356 1.39 -7.76 15.52
CA ASN A 356 1.76 -6.66 16.43
C ASN A 356 3.26 -6.41 16.29
N ASP A 357 3.59 -5.36 15.57
CA ASP A 357 4.92 -5.12 15.05
C ASP A 357 5.73 -4.19 15.94
N THR A 358 7.04 -4.36 15.86
CA THR A 358 8.00 -3.46 16.48
C THR A 358 8.76 -2.73 15.39
N ILE A 359 8.46 -1.45 15.18
CA ILE A 359 9.06 -0.65 14.13
C ILE A 359 9.95 0.43 14.72
N LEU A 360 11.23 0.42 14.33
CA LEU A 360 12.21 1.44 14.67
C LEU A 360 12.56 2.27 13.43
N GLY A 361 12.07 3.50 13.39
CA GLY A 361 12.38 4.44 12.32
C GLY A 361 13.86 4.84 12.30
N GLY A 362 14.42 5.02 11.11
CA GLY A 362 15.81 5.46 10.95
C GLY A 362 16.04 6.87 11.52
N SER A 363 17.27 7.16 11.94
CA SER A 363 17.70 8.43 12.54
C SER A 363 18.61 9.28 11.63
N PHE A 364 18.90 10.53 12.03
CA PHE A 364 19.87 11.44 11.39
C PHE A 364 19.62 11.78 9.91
N LEU A 365 18.65 12.66 9.63
CA LEU A 365 18.25 13.15 8.30
C LEU A 365 17.66 12.08 7.37
N SER A 366 17.25 10.94 7.92
CA SER A 366 16.39 9.97 7.26
C SER A 366 14.98 10.53 7.06
N GLN A 367 14.30 10.03 6.03
CA GLN A 367 12.87 10.18 5.80
C GLN A 367 12.22 8.84 6.07
N ASN A 368 11.26 8.80 6.97
CA ASN A 368 10.55 7.60 7.34
C ASN A 368 9.06 7.78 7.06
N ILE A 369 8.49 6.85 6.31
CA ILE A 369 7.06 6.66 6.18
C ILE A 369 6.80 5.29 6.80
N VAL A 370 5.98 5.27 7.84
CA VAL A 370 5.66 4.07 8.62
C VAL A 370 4.17 3.84 8.59
N PHE A 371 3.82 2.58 8.39
CA PHE A 371 2.50 1.99 8.60
C PHE A 371 2.76 0.82 9.56
N GLY A 372 2.05 0.75 10.68
CA GLY A 372 2.19 -0.39 11.57
C GLY A 372 1.70 -1.64 10.88
N ASP A 373 0.54 -1.66 10.24
CA ASP A 373 0.19 -2.81 9.37
C ASP A 373 0.49 -2.57 7.89
N ALA A 374 -0.26 -1.62 7.27
CA ALA A 374 -0.35 -1.59 5.81
C ALA A 374 -0.64 -0.24 5.16
N GLU A 375 -0.31 -0.08 3.87
CA GLU A 375 -0.66 1.19 3.20
C GLU A 375 -2.18 1.38 3.08
N THR A 376 -2.90 0.30 2.81
CA THR A 376 -4.35 0.32 2.61
C THR A 376 -5.01 -0.88 3.27
N MET A 377 -6.06 -0.62 4.04
CA MET A 377 -6.90 -1.63 4.68
C MET A 377 -8.36 -1.48 4.23
N SER A 378 -8.96 -2.59 3.80
CA SER A 378 -10.34 -2.62 3.30
C SER A 378 -11.05 -3.94 3.62
N GLY A 379 -12.34 -4.05 3.28
CA GLY A 379 -13.14 -5.22 3.65
C GLY A 379 -13.50 -5.21 5.13
N SER A 380 -13.14 -6.27 5.82
CA SER A 380 -13.27 -6.51 7.26
C SER A 380 -11.91 -6.85 7.88
N SER A 381 -10.83 -6.34 7.29
CA SER A 381 -9.47 -6.53 7.77
C SER A 381 -9.29 -5.93 9.17
N ARG A 382 -8.30 -6.42 9.91
CA ARG A 382 -7.96 -5.92 11.24
C ARG A 382 -6.47 -5.66 11.34
N GLY A 383 -6.11 -4.48 11.82
CA GLY A 383 -4.75 -4.16 12.19
C GLY A 383 -4.37 -4.78 13.53
N GLY A 384 -3.08 -4.89 13.79
CA GLY A 384 -2.51 -5.27 15.07
C GLY A 384 -2.08 -4.06 15.89
N ASN A 385 -1.59 -4.32 17.11
CA ASN A 385 -1.28 -3.28 18.08
C ASN A 385 0.23 -3.04 18.09
N ASP A 386 0.65 -2.01 17.38
CA ASP A 386 2.03 -1.83 17.00
C ASP A 386 2.80 -0.95 17.99
N THR A 387 4.09 -1.21 18.06
CA THR A 387 5.03 -0.40 18.83
C THR A 387 5.98 0.31 17.87
N ILE A 388 5.72 1.59 17.64
CA ILE A 388 6.47 2.40 16.69
C ILE A 388 7.33 3.41 17.43
N THR A 389 8.64 3.38 17.19
CA THR A 389 9.60 4.35 17.77
C THR A 389 10.39 5.03 16.67
N MET A 390 10.34 6.36 16.62
CA MET A 390 11.07 7.14 15.61
C MET A 390 12.45 7.56 16.10
N GLY A 391 13.45 7.39 15.24
CA GLY A 391 14.81 7.82 15.50
C GLY A 391 14.99 9.34 15.56
N ASP A 392 15.98 9.78 16.34
CA ASP A 392 16.32 11.20 16.51
C ASP A 392 16.78 11.89 15.21
N TYR A 393 16.50 13.18 15.13
CA TYR A 393 16.83 14.07 14.01
C TYR A 393 16.32 13.57 12.64
N SER A 394 15.15 12.94 12.60
CA SER A 394 14.54 12.38 11.38
C SER A 394 13.28 13.13 10.94
N LEU A 395 12.89 12.91 9.68
CA LEU A 395 11.55 13.24 9.17
C LEU A 395 10.68 12.00 9.28
N ALA A 396 9.46 12.16 9.80
CA ALA A 396 8.56 11.05 10.07
C ALA A 396 7.12 11.40 9.67
N THR A 397 6.52 10.51 8.91
CA THR A 397 5.06 10.38 8.78
C THR A 397 4.73 8.97 9.26
N VAL A 398 3.98 8.88 10.35
CA VAL A 398 3.62 7.62 11.02
C VAL A 398 2.11 7.45 10.97
N HIS A 399 1.69 6.25 10.65
CA HIS A 399 0.33 5.75 10.75
C HIS A 399 0.47 4.51 11.63
N GLY A 400 -0.29 4.41 12.71
CA GLY A 400 -0.24 3.20 13.54
C GLY A 400 -0.78 2.02 12.77
N ASP A 401 -1.88 2.13 12.03
CA ASP A 401 -2.27 1.06 11.09
C ASP A 401 -1.88 1.37 9.64
N ALA A 402 -2.51 2.40 9.04
CA ALA A 402 -2.57 2.50 7.60
C ALA A 402 -2.65 3.89 6.99
N ARG A 403 -2.36 4.05 5.70
CA ARG A 403 -2.63 5.34 5.03
C ARG A 403 -4.14 5.56 4.90
N VAL A 404 -4.87 4.52 4.50
CA VAL A 404 -6.32 4.59 4.24
C VAL A 404 -7.00 3.36 4.77
N MET A 405 -8.08 3.58 5.53
CA MET A 405 -9.00 2.54 6.00
C MET A 405 -10.39 2.77 5.44
N SER A 406 -11.00 1.72 4.89
CA SER A 406 -12.34 1.78 4.30
C SER A 406 -13.19 0.56 4.62
N GLU A 407 -14.45 0.59 4.19
CA GLU A 407 -15.45 -0.45 4.43
C GLU A 407 -15.71 -0.76 5.91
N ASN A 408 -15.23 -1.89 6.43
CA ASN A 408 -15.37 -2.31 7.83
C ASN A 408 -14.01 -2.65 8.44
N ALA A 409 -12.92 -2.11 7.89
CA ALA A 409 -11.59 -2.25 8.46
C ALA A 409 -11.57 -1.71 9.89
N VAL A 410 -10.78 -2.36 10.76
CA VAL A 410 -10.63 -1.97 12.17
C VAL A 410 -9.16 -1.83 12.46
N GLY A 411 -8.78 -0.69 13.01
CA GLY A 411 -7.43 -0.38 13.44
C GLY A 411 -7.10 -1.03 14.77
N GLY A 412 -5.81 -1.14 15.04
CA GLY A 412 -5.23 -1.58 16.29
C GLY A 412 -5.07 -0.45 17.31
N ASN A 413 -4.61 -0.82 18.49
CA ASN A 413 -4.35 0.13 19.57
C ASN A 413 -2.85 0.32 19.70
N ASP A 414 -2.32 1.36 19.08
CA ASP A 414 -0.91 1.51 18.82
C ASP A 414 -0.20 2.31 19.90
N THR A 415 1.09 2.06 20.04
CA THR A 415 1.99 2.83 20.88
C THR A 415 3.07 3.48 20.04
N ILE A 416 2.94 4.79 19.84
CA ILE A 416 3.79 5.56 18.95
C ILE A 416 4.63 6.55 19.76
N ALA A 417 5.95 6.48 19.61
CA ALA A 417 6.89 7.38 20.28
C ALA A 417 7.78 8.11 19.28
N LEU A 418 7.72 9.44 19.28
CA LEU A 418 8.53 10.28 18.41
C LEU A 418 9.91 10.59 19.02
N GLY A 419 10.93 10.58 18.17
CA GLY A 419 12.27 11.11 18.48
C GLY A 419 12.35 12.63 18.30
N SER A 420 13.54 13.20 18.50
CA SER A 420 13.78 14.63 18.23
C SER A 420 13.63 14.97 16.74
N GLY A 421 13.00 16.10 16.42
CA GLY A 421 12.82 16.56 15.04
C GLY A 421 14.04 17.25 14.43
N PHE A 422 14.12 17.28 13.08
CA PHE A 422 15.11 18.11 12.36
C PHE A 422 14.58 19.54 12.11
N SER A 423 15.21 20.56 12.72
CA SER A 423 14.86 21.99 12.63
C SER A 423 14.23 22.42 11.29
N GLY A 424 12.92 22.71 11.31
CA GLY A 424 12.16 23.31 10.21
C GLY A 424 11.19 22.39 9.47
N ALA A 425 11.07 21.11 9.83
CA ALA A 425 10.12 20.18 9.23
C ALA A 425 9.28 19.46 10.31
N PRO A 426 7.93 19.55 10.25
CA PRO A 426 7.08 18.89 11.22
C PRO A 426 7.08 17.38 11.03
N GLN A 427 7.00 16.65 12.14
CA GLN A 427 6.62 15.24 12.15
C GLN A 427 5.10 15.14 12.22
N VAL A 428 4.55 14.13 11.56
CA VAL A 428 3.10 13.90 11.50
C VAL A 428 2.82 12.47 11.96
N VAL A 429 1.85 12.33 12.86
CA VAL A 429 1.41 11.04 13.40
C VAL A 429 -0.10 10.97 13.30
N TYR A 430 -0.57 9.88 12.73
CA TYR A 430 -1.94 9.38 12.80
C TYR A 430 -1.88 8.13 13.68
N GLY A 431 -2.69 8.05 14.73
CA GLY A 431 -2.71 6.83 15.55
C GLY A 431 -3.21 5.66 14.72
N ASP A 432 -4.31 5.79 13.98
CA ASP A 432 -4.68 4.76 13.00
C ASP A 432 -4.22 5.10 11.58
N ALA A 433 -4.91 6.05 10.96
CA ALA A 433 -4.84 6.25 9.52
C ALA A 433 -5.06 7.68 9.07
N GLN A 434 -4.43 8.05 7.95
CA GLN A 434 -4.62 9.40 7.42
C GLN A 434 -6.10 9.66 7.05
N THR A 435 -6.80 8.65 6.53
CA THR A 435 -8.23 8.76 6.19
C THR A 435 -8.99 7.50 6.57
N LEU A 436 -10.04 7.68 7.37
CA LEU A 436 -11.02 6.64 7.72
C LEU A 436 -12.34 6.91 6.99
N SER A 437 -12.89 5.90 6.33
CA SER A 437 -14.10 6.01 5.50
C SER A 437 -15.07 4.84 5.67
N ASP A 438 -16.29 4.98 5.12
CA ASP A 438 -17.39 4.02 5.27
C ASP A 438 -17.73 3.69 6.72
N ASN A 439 -17.52 2.45 7.19
CA ASN A 439 -17.73 2.02 8.58
C ASN A 439 -16.39 1.61 9.23
N ALA A 440 -15.27 2.11 8.69
CA ALA A 440 -13.95 1.89 9.27
C ALA A 440 -13.90 2.44 10.70
N LYS A 441 -13.08 1.80 11.53
CA LYS A 441 -12.94 2.16 12.94
C LYS A 441 -11.49 2.28 13.32
N GLY A 442 -11.15 3.40 13.94
CA GLY A 442 -9.90 3.54 14.66
C GLY A 442 -9.90 2.75 15.97
N GLY A 443 -8.70 2.46 16.47
CA GLY A 443 -8.41 1.89 17.78
C GLY A 443 -8.02 2.95 18.80
N ASP A 444 -7.74 2.50 20.01
CA ASP A 444 -7.44 3.39 21.14
C ASP A 444 -5.91 3.56 21.29
N ASP A 445 -5.37 4.65 20.80
CA ASP A 445 -3.93 4.83 20.63
C ASP A 445 -3.23 5.54 21.78
N THR A 446 -1.94 5.29 21.92
CA THR A 446 -1.05 6.03 22.80
C THR A 446 0.06 6.69 22.00
N ILE A 447 -0.03 8.00 21.83
CA ILE A 447 0.93 8.81 21.09
C ILE A 447 1.79 9.61 22.07
N ILE A 448 3.10 9.51 21.93
CA ILE A 448 4.09 10.27 22.69
C ILE A 448 4.82 11.20 21.72
N GLY A 449 4.54 12.50 21.85
CA GLY A 449 5.15 13.57 21.07
C GLY A 449 6.66 13.68 21.28
N GLY A 450 7.29 14.44 20.39
CA GLY A 450 8.74 14.44 20.23
C GLY A 450 9.50 15.17 21.35
N ALA A 451 10.82 14.95 21.37
CA ALA A 451 11.75 15.75 22.15
C ALA A 451 11.95 17.14 21.52
N SER A 452 12.53 18.09 22.28
CA SER A 452 12.74 19.47 21.83
C SER A 452 13.30 19.57 20.40
N GLY A 453 12.60 20.25 19.49
CA GLY A 453 13.16 20.37 18.13
C GLY A 453 12.27 20.79 16.96
N ASN A 454 10.95 20.85 17.07
CA ASN A 454 10.01 21.41 16.06
C ASN A 454 8.57 21.37 16.58
N LYS A 455 7.62 21.79 15.73
CA LYS A 455 6.21 21.48 15.90
C LYS A 455 5.87 20.09 15.36
N THR A 456 5.13 19.28 16.11
CA THR A 456 4.54 18.04 15.60
C THR A 456 3.04 18.18 15.38
N ARG A 457 2.47 17.35 14.51
CA ARG A 457 1.03 17.19 14.34
C ARG A 457 0.66 15.79 14.78
N LEU A 458 -0.18 15.70 15.80
CA LEU A 458 -0.60 14.46 16.41
C LEU A 458 -2.12 14.36 16.24
N TYR A 459 -2.55 13.34 15.54
CA TYR A 459 -3.95 12.96 15.39
C TYR A 459 -4.13 11.65 16.13
N GLY A 460 -5.08 11.55 17.06
CA GLY A 460 -5.37 10.30 17.74
C GLY A 460 -5.80 9.25 16.73
N ASP A 461 -6.82 9.50 15.91
CA ASP A 461 -7.11 8.61 14.78
C ASP A 461 -6.37 9.05 13.50
N GLY A 462 -6.77 10.19 12.93
CA GLY A 462 -6.52 10.48 11.53
C GLY A 462 -6.62 11.94 11.10
N GLU A 463 -6.26 12.25 9.86
CA GLU A 463 -6.48 13.61 9.34
C GLU A 463 -7.96 13.84 9.05
N THR A 464 -8.63 12.82 8.53
CA THR A 464 -10.00 12.88 8.04
C THR A 464 -10.82 11.68 8.51
N LEU A 465 -11.94 11.95 9.18
CA LEU A 465 -13.00 10.99 9.46
C LEU A 465 -14.19 11.26 8.51
N GLU A 466 -14.38 10.41 7.50
CA GLU A 466 -15.53 10.53 6.60
C GLU A 466 -16.84 9.99 7.23
N ALA A 467 -17.97 10.21 6.55
CA ALA A 467 -19.28 9.88 7.09
C ALA A 467 -19.43 8.37 7.34
N GLY A 468 -19.67 8.01 8.61
CA GLY A 468 -19.85 6.63 9.06
C GLY A 468 -18.62 6.03 9.75
N ALA A 469 -17.44 6.65 9.58
CA ALA A 469 -16.23 6.25 10.28
C ALA A 469 -16.37 6.52 11.79
N THR A 470 -15.64 5.74 12.59
CA THR A 470 -15.62 5.88 14.06
C THR A 470 -14.18 6.01 14.52
N GLY A 471 -13.89 7.07 15.27
CA GLY A 471 -12.63 7.22 15.99
C GLY A 471 -12.60 6.47 17.32
N GLY A 472 -11.40 6.14 17.78
CA GLY A 472 -11.09 5.53 19.05
C GLY A 472 -10.85 6.56 20.16
N ASN A 473 -10.46 6.06 21.34
CA ASN A 473 -10.27 6.88 22.54
C ASN A 473 -8.79 7.01 22.84
N ASP A 474 -8.23 8.14 22.44
CA ASP A 474 -6.78 8.25 22.33
C ASP A 474 -6.15 8.90 23.55
N ARG A 475 -4.88 8.55 23.77
CA ARG A 475 -4.03 9.20 24.76
C ARG A 475 -2.84 9.85 24.07
N ILE A 476 -2.87 11.16 23.98
CA ILE A 476 -1.80 11.96 23.38
C ILE A 476 -0.99 12.65 24.48
N VAL A 477 0.29 12.28 24.61
CA VAL A 477 1.27 12.90 25.51
C VAL A 477 2.09 13.90 24.70
N SER A 478 2.06 15.20 25.05
CA SER A 478 2.69 16.23 24.20
C SER A 478 4.23 16.11 24.09
N GLY A 479 4.92 15.80 25.19
CA GLY A 479 6.38 15.74 25.19
C GLY A 479 7.01 17.11 25.40
N GLU A 480 8.19 17.37 24.80
CA GLU A 480 8.95 18.63 24.98
C GLU A 480 8.82 19.60 23.78
N SER A 481 8.15 19.18 22.70
CA SER A 481 7.92 19.97 21.49
C SER A 481 6.74 20.94 21.61
N ASP A 482 6.57 21.83 20.60
CA ASP A 482 5.41 22.72 20.49
C ASP A 482 4.36 22.07 19.57
N ASP A 483 3.34 21.41 20.11
CA ASP A 483 2.55 20.47 19.32
C ASP A 483 1.16 20.99 18.88
N GLU A 484 0.68 20.50 17.75
CA GLU A 484 -0.68 20.67 17.27
C GLU A 484 -1.38 19.30 17.38
N MET A 485 -2.40 19.21 18.24
CA MET A 485 -3.05 17.96 18.62
C MET A 485 -4.54 17.96 18.28
N TRP A 486 -5.00 16.82 17.80
CA TRP A 486 -6.38 16.44 17.57
C TRP A 486 -6.64 15.12 18.27
N GLY A 487 -7.70 15.07 19.06
CA GLY A 487 -8.15 13.85 19.75
C GLY A 487 -8.52 12.79 18.73
N ASP A 488 -9.32 13.18 17.74
CA ASP A 488 -9.72 12.27 16.65
C ASP A 488 -9.09 12.70 15.32
N ALA A 489 -9.55 13.83 14.78
CA ALA A 489 -9.16 14.31 13.46
C ALA A 489 -9.36 15.80 13.21
N ALA A 490 -8.63 16.31 12.22
CA ALA A 490 -8.80 17.68 11.75
C ALA A 490 -10.11 17.90 10.99
N ASP A 491 -10.47 16.97 10.10
CA ASP A 491 -11.64 17.08 9.23
C ASP A 491 -12.65 15.96 9.53
N ILE A 492 -13.66 16.29 10.35
CA ILE A 492 -14.70 15.34 10.77
C ILE A 492 -16.00 15.59 9.98
N ALA A 493 -16.41 14.61 9.17
CA ALA A 493 -17.61 14.69 8.35
C ALA A 493 -18.90 14.49 9.18
N PRO A 494 -20.05 15.07 8.77
CA PRO A 494 -21.33 14.81 9.42
C PRO A 494 -21.69 13.32 9.38
N GLY A 495 -21.85 12.70 10.56
CA GLY A 495 -22.18 11.29 10.69
C GLY A 495 -21.00 10.39 11.02
N ALA A 496 -19.77 10.91 11.02
CA ALA A 496 -18.66 10.30 11.73
C ALA A 496 -18.91 10.35 13.25
N VAL A 497 -18.31 9.40 13.96
CA VAL A 497 -18.33 9.32 15.42
C VAL A 497 -16.91 9.50 15.92
N THR A 498 -16.71 10.43 16.83
CA THR A 498 -15.45 10.68 17.53
C THR A 498 -15.40 9.88 18.85
N GLY A 499 -14.23 9.54 19.38
CA GLY A 499 -14.02 8.93 20.69
C GLY A 499 -13.57 9.93 21.79
N SER A 500 -13.27 9.40 22.97
CA SER A 500 -13.13 10.19 24.21
C SER A 500 -11.68 10.28 24.64
N ASP A 501 -11.05 11.43 24.37
CA ASP A 501 -9.59 11.47 24.34
C ASP A 501 -8.97 12.06 25.61
N VAL A 502 -7.69 11.78 25.79
CA VAL A 502 -6.88 12.26 26.90
C VAL A 502 -5.63 12.95 26.39
N PHE A 503 -5.57 14.26 26.57
CA PHE A 503 -4.37 15.08 26.29
C PHE A 503 -3.53 15.23 27.55
N ALA A 504 -2.36 14.61 27.58
CA ALA A 504 -1.51 14.52 28.76
C ALA A 504 -0.28 15.42 28.67
N PHE A 505 -0.04 16.19 29.74
CA PHE A 505 1.03 17.17 29.82
C PHE A 505 1.99 16.85 30.96
N GLY A 506 3.28 16.93 30.66
CA GLY A 506 4.37 16.66 31.60
C GLY A 506 5.30 17.87 31.81
N PRO A 507 6.21 17.79 32.80
CA PRO A 507 7.15 18.87 33.08
C PRO A 507 8.07 19.17 31.90
N ASN A 508 8.41 20.45 31.70
CA ASN A 508 9.22 20.94 30.58
C ASN A 508 8.53 20.81 29.19
N GLY A 509 7.20 20.75 29.16
CA GLY A 509 6.45 20.77 27.91
C GLY A 509 6.61 22.07 27.11
N GLY A 510 6.31 22.01 25.82
CA GLY A 510 6.32 23.17 24.94
C GLY A 510 5.02 24.00 25.00
N SER A 511 4.82 24.80 23.96
CA SER A 511 3.63 25.62 23.74
C SER A 511 2.64 24.89 22.85
N ASP A 512 1.83 24.03 23.46
CA ASP A 512 0.98 23.06 22.78
C ASP A 512 -0.42 23.60 22.44
N LYS A 513 -1.06 23.00 21.44
CA LYS A 513 -2.41 23.36 21.00
C LYS A 513 -3.29 22.14 20.84
N ILE A 514 -4.53 22.24 21.33
CA ILE A 514 -5.59 21.27 21.10
C ILE A 514 -6.66 21.92 20.22
N TYR A 515 -7.08 21.25 19.14
CA TYR A 515 -7.93 21.83 18.11
C TYR A 515 -9.41 21.40 18.15
N ASP A 516 -9.72 20.21 18.64
CA ASP A 516 -11.03 19.56 18.53
C ASP A 516 -11.67 19.18 19.87
N PHE A 517 -11.07 19.59 21.00
CA PHE A 517 -11.55 19.27 22.36
C PHE A 517 -13.08 19.35 22.56
N GLU A 518 -13.68 18.22 22.90
CA GLU A 518 -15.09 18.02 23.18
C GLU A 518 -15.41 18.06 24.68
N LEU A 519 -16.17 19.07 25.10
CA LEU A 519 -16.58 19.23 26.49
C LEU A 519 -17.40 18.05 27.03
N SER A 520 -16.99 17.53 28.18
CA SER A 520 -17.61 16.40 28.90
C SER A 520 -17.38 15.03 28.25
N LYS A 521 -16.51 14.98 27.24
CA LYS A 521 -16.08 13.78 26.56
C LYS A 521 -14.58 13.60 26.77
N ASP A 522 -13.81 14.63 26.45
CA ASP A 522 -12.36 14.60 26.51
C ASP A 522 -11.82 15.15 27.82
N LEU A 523 -10.59 14.76 28.13
CA LEU A 523 -9.88 15.10 29.36
C LEU A 523 -8.49 15.66 29.10
N ILE A 524 -8.08 16.61 29.93
CA ILE A 524 -6.73 17.14 29.98
C ILE A 524 -6.04 16.57 31.24
N ASP A 525 -5.05 15.71 31.04
CA ASP A 525 -4.27 15.09 32.11
C ASP A 525 -3.08 15.97 32.51
N VAL A 526 -3.19 16.57 33.69
CA VAL A 526 -2.15 17.42 34.31
C VAL A 526 -1.49 16.74 35.50
N SER A 527 -1.73 15.44 35.70
CA SER A 527 -1.25 14.71 36.87
C SER A 527 0.28 14.65 36.93
N ALA A 528 0.94 14.53 35.77
CA ALA A 528 2.39 14.52 35.67
C ALA A 528 3.06 15.87 36.01
N LEU A 529 2.31 16.97 35.95
CA LEU A 529 2.74 18.30 36.40
C LEU A 529 2.66 18.47 37.94
N GLY A 530 2.10 17.49 38.65
CA GLY A 530 1.87 17.56 40.10
C GLY A 530 0.75 18.54 40.49
N ILE A 531 -0.12 18.88 39.53
CA ILE A 531 -1.28 19.76 39.75
C ILE A 531 -2.40 18.94 40.39
N THR A 532 -2.85 19.35 41.57
CA THR A 532 -3.88 18.69 42.38
C THR A 532 -5.22 19.41 42.35
N GLU A 533 -5.26 20.68 41.93
CA GLU A 533 -6.48 21.50 41.91
C GLU A 533 -6.42 22.65 40.88
N MET A 534 -7.60 23.12 40.45
CA MET A 534 -7.76 24.20 39.47
C MET A 534 -7.07 25.53 39.85
N SER A 535 -6.97 25.85 41.14
CA SER A 535 -6.36 27.09 41.65
C SER A 535 -4.87 27.20 41.35
N GLN A 536 -4.21 26.09 40.98
CA GLN A 536 -2.81 26.07 40.59
C GLN A 536 -2.58 26.44 39.11
N MET A 537 -3.65 26.63 38.35
CA MET A 537 -3.63 26.97 36.92
C MET A 537 -4.23 28.35 36.65
N SER A 538 -3.93 28.88 35.48
CA SER A 538 -4.55 30.12 34.98
C SER A 538 -5.34 29.87 33.70
N PHE A 539 -6.46 30.58 33.55
CA PHE A 539 -7.36 30.44 32.40
C PHE A 539 -7.58 31.80 31.76
N THR A 540 -6.91 32.05 30.64
CA THR A 540 -6.93 33.35 29.96
C THR A 540 -7.72 33.25 28.65
N PRO A 541 -8.87 33.95 28.52
CA PRO A 541 -9.59 33.99 27.25
C PRO A 541 -8.76 34.65 26.15
N TYR A 542 -8.78 34.08 24.95
CA TYR A 542 -8.21 34.71 23.75
C TYR A 542 -9.11 34.50 22.52
N GLY A 543 -8.73 35.08 21.39
CA GLY A 543 -9.56 35.15 20.19
C GLY A 543 -10.37 36.44 20.12
N THR A 544 -11.14 36.61 19.04
CA THR A 544 -11.83 37.89 18.77
C THR A 544 -13.01 38.11 19.73
N HIS A 545 -13.58 37.01 20.23
CA HIS A 545 -14.76 36.97 21.08
C HIS A 545 -14.54 36.20 22.39
N GLY A 546 -13.30 35.77 22.69
CA GLY A 546 -13.01 34.95 23.86
C GLY A 546 -13.49 33.50 23.70
N GLU A 547 -13.51 33.02 22.45
CA GLU A 547 -13.94 31.69 22.03
C GLU A 547 -12.93 30.59 22.39
N ASN A 548 -11.69 30.94 22.72
CA ASN A 548 -10.62 30.01 23.06
C ASN A 548 -10.08 30.29 24.47
N VAL A 549 -9.34 29.34 25.03
CA VAL A 549 -8.69 29.47 26.35
C VAL A 549 -7.22 29.09 26.28
N LEU A 550 -6.38 29.95 26.86
CA LEU A 550 -5.00 29.64 27.20
C LEU A 550 -4.99 29.15 28.64
N ILE A 551 -4.52 27.92 28.84
CA ILE A 551 -4.29 27.31 30.14
C ILE A 551 -2.80 27.44 30.45
N GLY A 552 -2.46 28.26 31.45
CA GLY A 552 -1.07 28.46 31.85
C GLY A 552 -0.72 27.65 33.10
N PHE A 553 0.43 26.97 33.06
CA PHE A 553 0.96 26.16 34.15
C PHE A 553 2.11 26.88 34.90
N ALA A 554 2.40 26.43 36.12
CA ALA A 554 3.36 27.10 37.01
C ALA A 554 4.84 26.95 36.58
N ASP A 555 5.15 25.93 35.77
CA ASP A 555 6.49 25.67 35.21
C ASP A 555 6.76 26.46 33.92
N GLY A 556 5.76 27.14 33.37
CA GLY A 556 5.86 27.95 32.17
C GLY A 556 5.44 27.23 30.88
N ALA A 557 4.98 25.98 30.97
CA ALA A 557 4.27 25.34 29.87
C ALA A 557 2.87 25.96 29.71
N ASP A 558 2.43 26.11 28.46
CA ASP A 558 1.21 26.81 28.07
C ASP A 558 0.44 25.95 27.07
N VAL A 559 -0.86 25.74 27.31
CA VAL A 559 -1.74 24.97 26.41
C VAL A 559 -2.85 25.86 25.86
N TYR A 560 -2.94 25.91 24.54
CA TYR A 560 -3.98 26.65 23.83
C TYR A 560 -5.08 25.68 23.41
N VAL A 561 -6.27 25.84 23.98
CA VAL A 561 -7.44 25.05 23.56
C VAL A 561 -8.32 25.90 22.65
N VAL A 562 -8.38 25.51 21.37
CA VAL A 562 -9.19 26.17 20.35
C VAL A 562 -10.64 25.73 20.49
N GLY A 563 -11.58 26.66 20.32
CA GLY A 563 -13.02 26.35 20.38
C GLY A 563 -13.59 26.20 21.79
N LEU A 564 -12.77 26.27 22.84
CA LEU A 564 -13.18 26.19 24.24
C LEU A 564 -13.15 27.55 24.97
N PRO A 565 -14.31 28.17 25.28
CA PRO A 565 -14.35 29.38 26.09
C PRO A 565 -13.95 29.11 27.54
N ALA A 566 -13.09 29.95 28.11
CA ALA A 566 -12.59 29.82 29.50
C ALA A 566 -13.71 29.66 30.56
N ARG A 567 -14.89 30.24 30.33
CA ARG A 567 -16.05 30.15 31.24
C ARG A 567 -16.71 28.76 31.31
N LEU A 568 -16.40 27.87 30.37
CA LEU A 568 -16.94 26.51 30.30
C LEU A 568 -15.96 25.46 30.86
N VAL A 569 -14.71 25.84 31.09
CA VAL A 569 -13.69 24.98 31.69
C VAL A 569 -14.07 24.69 33.14
N SER A 570 -13.99 23.42 33.55
CA SER A 570 -14.32 22.98 34.91
C SER A 570 -13.45 21.81 35.36
N GLU A 571 -13.52 21.43 36.63
CA GLU A 571 -12.75 20.30 37.18
C GLU A 571 -13.01 18.97 36.44
N SER A 572 -14.19 18.77 35.85
CA SER A 572 -14.50 17.55 35.10
C SER A 572 -13.79 17.45 33.76
N SER A 573 -13.10 18.50 33.32
CA SER A 573 -12.28 18.50 32.10
C SER A 573 -10.85 18.02 32.37
N PHE A 574 -10.49 17.68 33.62
CA PHE A 574 -9.10 17.41 33.99
C PHE A 574 -8.93 16.10 34.75
N ILE A 575 -7.76 15.50 34.57
CA ILE A 575 -7.21 14.47 35.46
C ILE A 575 -6.13 15.15 36.31
N PHE A 576 -6.31 15.11 37.63
CA PHE A 576 -5.39 15.73 38.61
C PHE A 576 -4.48 14.68 39.27
N ALA A 577 -3.33 15.14 39.77
CA ALA A 577 -2.46 14.33 40.62
C ALA A 577 -3.17 13.98 41.95
N GLU A 578 -2.85 12.81 42.51
CA GLU A 578 -3.32 12.44 43.84
C GLU A 578 -2.75 13.38 44.92
N SER A 579 -3.59 13.82 45.86
CA SER A 579 -3.13 14.59 47.02
C SER A 579 -2.32 13.70 47.97
N VAL A 580 -1.03 14.02 48.16
CA VAL A 580 -0.11 13.31 49.08
C VAL A 580 -0.47 13.53 50.55
#